data_AF-A0A939IFY6-F1
#
_entry.id   AF-A0A939IFY6-F1
#
_cell.length_a   1.000
_cell.length_b   1.000
_cell.length_c   1.000
_cell.angle_alpha   90.00
_cell.angle_beta   90.00
_cell.angle_gamma   90.00
#
_symmetry.space_group_name_H-M   'P 1'
#
loop_
_entity.id
_entity.type
_entity.pdbx_description
1 polymer ?
#
loop_
_entity_poly.entity_id
_entity_poly.type
_entity_poly.pdbx_seq_one_letter_code
_entity_poly.pdbx_strand_id
1 'polypeptide(L)'
;MKRKWYNRIFAGVVCMAILFTILSSTCFGISNGDHKCSRNHCTVCEHLKELFNISRDIGDGIGIFLLAFLAKASFSEKGPQLFKYIISLASLISLKVRMNN
;
A
#
# COMPACT_ATOMS: atom_id res chain seq x y z
N MET A 1 -23.27 11.13 19.20
CA MET A 1 -22.11 10.24 19.51
C MET A 1 -22.12 8.90 18.76
N LYS A 2 -23.25 8.21 18.58
CA LYS A 2 -23.32 6.86 17.95
C LYS A 2 -22.74 6.75 16.52
N ARG A 3 -22.89 7.76 15.66
CA ARG A 3 -22.34 7.77 14.27
C ARG A 3 -20.81 7.65 14.19
N LYS A 4 -20.07 8.26 15.13
CA LYS A 4 -18.59 8.25 15.09
C LYS A 4 -18.01 6.86 15.38
N TRP A 5 -18.69 6.06 16.20
CA TRP A 5 -18.28 4.70 16.53
C TRP A 5 -18.51 3.73 15.37
N TYR A 6 -19.66 3.84 14.69
CA TYR A 6 -19.96 3.01 13.53
C TYR A 6 -18.96 3.24 12.39
N ASN A 7 -18.58 4.49 12.13
CA ASN A 7 -17.56 4.82 11.12
C ASN A 7 -16.19 4.25 11.46
N ARG A 8 -15.82 4.18 12.75
CA ARG A 8 -14.55 3.58 13.19
C ARG A 8 -14.52 2.08 13.01
N ILE A 9 -15.63 1.40 13.36
CA ILE A 9 -15.77 -0.04 13.16
C ILE A 9 -15.75 -0.37 11.67
N PHE A 10 -16.52 0.37 10.86
CA PHE A 10 -16.55 0.18 9.41
C PHE A 10 -15.17 0.38 8.78
N ALA A 11 -14.46 1.46 9.14
CA ALA A 11 -13.09 1.68 8.69
C ALA A 11 -12.15 0.55 9.11
N GLY A 12 -12.27 0.05 10.35
CA GLY A 12 -11.49 -1.09 10.82
C GLY A 12 -11.75 -2.37 10.01
N VAL A 13 -13.02 -2.67 9.72
CA VAL A 13 -13.41 -3.83 8.89
C VAL A 13 -12.84 -3.70 7.47
N VAL A 14 -12.93 -2.52 6.87
CA VAL A 14 -12.36 -2.26 5.54
C VAL A 14 -10.85 -2.42 5.53
N CYS A 15 -10.14 -1.88 6.53
CA CYS A 15 -8.68 -2.06 6.65
C CYS A 15 -8.30 -3.53 6.81
N MET A 16 -9.01 -4.28 7.66
CA MET A 16 -8.76 -5.72 7.84
C MET A 16 -9.02 -6.52 6.57
N ALA A 17 -10.08 -6.19 5.82
CA ALA A 17 -10.37 -6.82 4.54
C ALA A 17 -9.25 -6.54 3.52
N ILE A 18 -8.77 -5.30 3.41
CA ILE A 18 -7.66 -4.95 2.50
C ILE A 18 -6.38 -5.70 2.89
N LEU A 19 -6.03 -5.73 4.19
CA LEU A 19 -4.87 -6.47 4.68
C LEU A 19 -4.97 -7.97 4.38
N PHE A 20 -6.14 -8.57 4.61
CA PHE A 20 -6.39 -9.97 4.28
C PHE A 20 -6.20 -10.23 2.79
N THR A 21 -6.78 -9.40 1.93
CA THR A 21 -6.62 -9.50 0.47
C THR A 21 -5.14 -9.43 0.08
N ILE A 22 -4.35 -8.50 0.63
CA ILE A 22 -2.91 -8.37 0.33
C ILE A 22 -2.14 -9.62 0.78
N LEU A 23 -2.41 -10.12 1.98
CA LEU A 23 -1.72 -11.30 2.53
C LEU A 23 -2.05 -12.57 1.74
N SER A 24 -3.33 -12.81 1.45
CA SER A 24 -3.78 -13.94 0.62
C SER A 24 -3.21 -13.85 -0.79
N SER A 25 -3.19 -12.66 -1.39
CA SER A 25 -2.60 -12.40 -2.70
C SER A 25 -1.11 -12.74 -2.75
N THR A 26 -0.37 -12.29 -1.74
CA THR A 26 1.08 -12.51 -1.64
C THR A 26 1.38 -14.00 -1.41
N CYS A 27 0.63 -14.67 -0.53
CA CYS A 27 0.78 -16.10 -0.26
C CYS A 27 0.50 -16.94 -1.51
N PHE A 28 -0.56 -16.60 -2.27
CA PHE A 28 -0.88 -17.28 -3.53
C PHE A 28 0.21 -17.08 -4.58
N GLY A 29 0.74 -15.86 -4.70
CA GLY A 29 1.85 -15.54 -5.62
C GLY A 29 3.13 -16.29 -5.29
N ILE A 30 3.50 -16.41 -4.00
CA ILE A 30 4.68 -17.18 -3.58
C ILE A 30 4.46 -18.68 -3.83
N SER A 31 3.28 -19.21 -3.48
CA SER A 31 2.99 -20.65 -3.66
C SER A 31 2.92 -21.08 -5.12
N ASN A 32 2.66 -20.16 -6.04
CA ASN A 32 2.47 -20.47 -7.46
C ASN A 32 3.44 -19.72 -8.38
N GLY A 33 4.48 -19.07 -7.84
CA GLY A 33 5.46 -18.32 -8.64
C GLY A 33 6.22 -19.19 -9.64
N ASP A 34 6.55 -20.42 -9.23
CA ASP A 34 7.30 -21.39 -10.04
C ASP A 34 6.41 -22.50 -10.64
N HIS A 35 5.10 -22.26 -10.76
CA HIS A 35 4.22 -23.27 -11.33
C HIS A 35 4.64 -23.60 -12.79
N LYS A 36 4.58 -24.88 -13.15
CA LYS A 36 4.87 -25.31 -14.53
C LYS A 36 3.79 -24.78 -15.47
N CYS A 37 4.07 -23.65 -16.08
CA CYS A 37 3.17 -22.98 -17.02
C CYS A 37 3.03 -23.84 -18.29
N SER A 38 1.85 -24.41 -18.50
CA SER A 38 1.44 -24.90 -19.82
C SER A 38 1.03 -23.66 -20.61
N ARG A 39 1.81 -23.28 -21.63
CA ARG A 39 1.72 -22.01 -22.38
C ARG A 39 0.32 -21.61 -22.90
N ASN A 40 -0.67 -22.51 -22.89
CA ASN A 40 -2.05 -22.24 -23.30
C ASN A 40 -3.01 -22.36 -22.10
N HIS A 41 -3.75 -21.29 -21.81
CA HIS A 41 -4.81 -21.24 -20.78
C HIS A 41 -4.40 -21.73 -19.39
N CYS A 42 -3.24 -21.31 -18.89
CA CYS A 42 -2.89 -21.59 -17.51
C CYS A 42 -3.72 -20.70 -16.56
N THR A 43 -4.70 -21.30 -15.90
CA THR A 43 -5.60 -20.64 -14.93
C THR A 43 -4.82 -19.95 -13.81
N VAL A 44 -3.67 -20.51 -13.41
CA VAL A 44 -2.78 -19.93 -12.41
C VAL A 44 -2.18 -18.61 -12.89
N CYS A 45 -1.70 -18.53 -14.15
CA CYS A 45 -1.23 -17.29 -14.75
C CYS A 45 -2.33 -16.22 -14.86
N GLU A 46 -3.56 -16.61 -15.20
CA GLU A 46 -4.70 -15.68 -15.27
C GLU A 46 -5.01 -15.09 -13.89
N HIS A 47 -5.07 -15.92 -12.85
CA HIS A 47 -5.28 -15.45 -11.49
C HIS A 47 -4.12 -14.57 -10.99
N LEU A 48 -2.86 -14.93 -11.28
CA LEU A 48 -1.71 -14.08 -10.96
C LEU A 48 -1.78 -12.72 -11.67
N LYS A 49 -2.25 -12.67 -12.92
CA LYS A 49 -2.42 -11.43 -13.67
C LYS A 49 -3.52 -10.56 -13.07
N GLU A 50 -4.64 -11.16 -12.67
CA GLU A 50 -5.74 -10.47 -11.99
C GLU A 50 -5.31 -9.92 -10.63
N LEU A 51 -4.58 -10.73 -9.84
CA LEU A 51 -3.94 -10.32 -8.59
C LEU A 51 -2.99 -9.15 -8.78
N PHE A 52 -2.20 -9.14 -9.86
CA PHE A 52 -1.28 -8.04 -10.15
C PHE A 52 -2.04 -6.74 -10.47
N ASN A 53 -3.14 -6.83 -11.22
CA ASN A 53 -3.97 -5.66 -11.51
C ASN A 53 -4.62 -5.10 -10.23
N ILE A 54 -5.20 -5.97 -9.40
CA ILE A 54 -5.83 -5.56 -8.13
C ILE A 54 -4.80 -4.91 -7.19
N SER A 55 -3.61 -5.51 -7.07
CA SER A 55 -2.55 -4.93 -6.22
C SER A 55 -2.06 -3.58 -6.74
N ARG A 56 -1.98 -3.41 -8.07
CA ARG A 56 -1.66 -2.12 -8.69
C ARG A 56 -2.73 -1.07 -8.42
N ASP A 57 -4.01 -1.41 -8.59
CA ASP A 57 -5.12 -0.46 -8.38
C ASP A 57 -5.23 -0.05 -6.90
N ILE A 58 -5.00 -0.99 -5.97
CA ILE A 58 -4.89 -0.68 -4.53
C ILE A 58 -3.71 0.25 -4.27
N GLY A 59 -2.55 -0.02 -4.88
CA GLY A 59 -1.35 0.80 -4.78
C GLY A 59 -1.54 2.23 -5.28
N ASP A 60 -2.15 2.38 -6.46
CA ASP A 60 -2.46 3.68 -7.05
C ASP A 60 -3.44 4.48 -6.18
N GLY A 61 -4.46 3.82 -5.63
CA GLY A 61 -5.41 4.41 -4.68
C GLY A 61 -4.72 4.92 -3.40
N ILE A 62 -3.81 4.12 -2.83
CA ILE A 62 -3.01 4.51 -1.65
C ILE A 62 -2.10 5.70 -1.99
N GLY A 63 -1.47 5.68 -3.16
CA GLY A 63 -0.60 6.77 -3.65
C GLY A 63 -1.35 8.10 -3.79
N ILE A 64 -2.52 8.08 -4.40
CA ILE A 64 -3.39 9.26 -4.55
C ILE A 64 -3.82 9.79 -3.18
N PHE A 65 -4.18 8.90 -2.24
CA PHE A 65 -4.58 9.30 -0.89
C PHE A 65 -3.42 9.95 -0.11
N LEU A 66 -2.21 9.39 -0.19
CA LEU A 66 -1.00 9.96 0.39
C LEU A 66 -0.67 11.34 -0.20
N LEU A 67 -0.78 11.49 -1.52
CA LEU A 67 -0.52 12.75 -2.20
C LEU A 67 -1.53 13.84 -1.77
N ALA A 68 -2.82 13.48 -1.69
CA ALA A 68 -3.86 14.38 -1.22
C ALA A 68 -3.68 14.77 0.26
N PHE A 69 -3.24 13.82 1.10
CA PHE A 69 -2.93 14.07 2.50
C PHE A 69 -1.72 15.00 2.66
N LEU A 70 -0.65 14.78 1.90
CA LEU A 70 0.53 15.65 1.88
C LEU A 70 0.19 17.05 1.37
N ALA A 71 -0.63 17.17 0.32
CA ALA A 71 -1.10 18.46 -0.16
C ALA A 71 -1.91 19.20 0.93
N LYS A 72 -2.87 18.53 1.57
CA LYS A 72 -3.63 19.09 2.70
C LYS A 72 -2.74 19.47 3.88
N ALA A 73 -1.72 18.68 4.18
CA ALA A 73 -0.76 18.96 5.24
C ALA A 73 0.05 20.22 4.90
N SER A 74 0.56 20.35 3.68
CA SER A 74 1.35 21.51 3.23
C SER A 74 0.59 22.84 3.25
N PHE A 75 -0.74 22.83 3.03
CA PHE A 75 -1.58 24.04 3.09
C PHE A 75 -2.11 24.36 4.50
N SER A 76 -1.89 23.49 5.49
CA SER A 76 -2.26 23.76 6.87
C SER A 76 -1.17 24.58 7.56
N GLU A 77 -1.54 25.48 8.48
CA GLU A 77 -0.59 26.36 9.20
C GLU A 77 0.49 25.60 10.01
N LYS A 78 0.28 24.29 10.26
CA LYS A 78 1.26 23.37 10.88
C LYS A 78 2.03 22.50 9.87
N GLY A 79 1.73 22.62 8.58
CA GLY A 79 2.32 21.90 7.45
C GLY A 79 3.84 21.93 7.33
N PRO A 80 4.51 23.09 7.50
CA PRO A 80 5.96 23.15 7.32
C PRO A 80 6.73 22.34 8.39
N GLN A 81 6.12 22.04 9.53
CA GLN A 81 6.74 21.23 10.59
C GLN A 81 6.69 19.73 10.28
N LEU A 82 5.57 19.22 9.76
CA LEU A 82 5.42 17.82 9.37
C LEU A 82 6.26 17.47 8.14
N PHE A 83 6.32 18.38 7.16
CA PHE A 83 7.13 18.18 5.95
C PHE A 83 8.64 18.11 6.26
N LYS A 84 9.13 18.97 7.16
CA LYS A 84 10.52 18.92 7.67
C LYS A 84 10.83 17.59 8.37
N TYR A 85 9.90 17.05 9.15
CA TYR A 85 10.10 15.78 9.84
C TYR A 85 10.22 14.59 8.87
N ILE A 86 9.37 14.53 7.85
CA ILE A 86 9.40 13.45 6.84
C ILE A 86 10.68 13.53 5.99
N ILE A 87 11.07 14.73 5.54
CA ILE A 87 12.33 14.92 4.80
C ILE A 87 13.54 14.59 5.66
N SER A 88 13.52 14.93 6.95
CA SER A 88 14.59 14.58 7.89
C SER A 88 14.73 13.06 8.02
N LEU A 89 13.63 12.32 8.20
CA LEU A 89 13.66 10.85 8.24
C LEU A 89 14.16 10.22 6.94
N ALA A 90 13.68 10.71 5.79
CA ALA A 90 14.15 10.24 4.48
C ALA A 90 15.65 10.54 4.26
N SER A 91 16.10 11.71 4.74
CA SER A 91 17.51 12.12 4.69
C SER A 91 18.39 11.24 5.59
N LEU A 92 17.97 10.90 6.82
CA LEU A 92 18.73 10.00 7.70
C LEU A 92 18.86 8.59 7.12
N ILE A 93 17.78 8.06 6.52
CA ILE A 93 17.81 6.74 5.87
C ILE A 93 18.73 6.77 4.64
N SER A 94 18.68 7.83 3.83
CA SER A 94 19.57 7.99 2.68
C SER A 94 21.03 8.26 3.05
N LEU A 95 21.30 8.84 4.23
CA LEU A 95 22.66 9.08 4.74
C LEU A 95 23.29 7.79 5.27
N LYS A 96 22.50 6.92 5.93
CA LYS A 96 22.99 5.63 6.43
C LYS A 96 23.43 4.69 5.30
N VAL A 97 22.77 4.74 4.14
CA VAL A 97 23.14 3.94 2.96
C VAL A 97 24.44 4.44 2.31
N ARG A 98 24.76 5.74 2.40
CA ARG A 98 26.00 6.31 1.83
C ARG A 98 27.23 6.22 2.73
N MET A 99 27.08 5.87 4.00
CA MET A 99 28.21 5.79 4.95
C MET A 99 28.70 4.35 5.20
N ASN A 100 28.01 3.35 4.65
CA ASN A 100 28.36 1.93 4.76
C ASN A 100 28.73 1.28 3.42
N ASN A 101 29.05 2.10 2.43
CA ASN A 101 29.60 1.71 1.13
C ASN A 101 30.76 2.65 0.80
#